data_AF-A0A3N5NGT8-F1
#
_entry.id   AF-A0A3N5NGT8-F1
#
_cell.length_a   1.000
_cell.length_b   1.000
_cell.length_c   1.000
_cell.angle_alpha   90.00
_cell.angle_beta   90.00
_cell.angle_gamma   90.00
#
_symmetry.space_group_name_H-M   'P 1'
#
loop_
_entity.id
_entity.type
_entity.pdbx_description
1 polymer ?
#
loop_
_entity_poly.entity_id
_entity_poly.type
_entity_poly.pdbx_seq_one_letter_code
_entity_poly.pdbx_strand_id
1 'polypeptide(L)'
;MRWSRLLGLAVVASLIAAPLGLPAFAMTLLTELVILGLFAMSLDLMVGYTRLVSFGHVAAYGFGAYASGYLLLNTSIPLPFVVLLAALMTGTGAIGVGWVCTLATGV
;
A
#
# COMPACT_ATOMS: atom_id res chain seq x y z
N MET A 1 23.72 -21.60 -0.63
CA MET A 1 22.77 -21.38 0.49
C MET A 1 23.30 -20.49 1.62
N ARG A 2 24.52 -20.69 2.17
CA ARG A 2 25.05 -19.85 3.29
C ARG A 2 25.29 -18.38 2.91
N TRP A 3 25.83 -18.11 1.73
CA TRP A 3 26.13 -16.74 1.26
C TRP A 3 24.88 -15.88 1.05
N SER A 4 23.81 -16.43 0.48
CA SER A 4 22.54 -15.71 0.30
C SER A 4 21.89 -15.29 1.62
N ARG A 5 22.03 -16.12 2.67
CA ARG A 5 21.54 -15.80 4.01
C ARG A 5 22.34 -14.66 4.66
N LEU A 6 23.65 -14.64 4.45
CA LEU A 6 24.52 -13.56 4.92
C LEU A 6 24.19 -12.23 4.23
N LEU A 7 23.95 -12.26 2.91
CA LEU A 7 23.51 -11.08 2.16
C LEU A 7 22.16 -10.57 2.65
N GLY A 8 21.18 -11.45 2.86
CA GLY A 8 19.87 -11.06 3.41
C GLY A 8 19.98 -10.43 4.81
N LEU A 9 20.77 -11.04 5.70
CA LEU A 9 21.02 -10.48 7.03
C LEU A 9 21.73 -9.13 6.98
N ALA A 10 22.68 -8.95 6.06
CA ALA A 10 23.38 -7.68 5.89
C ALA A 10 22.43 -6.56 5.42
N VAL A 11 21.50 -6.85 4.51
CA VAL A 11 20.49 -5.88 4.05
C VAL A 11 19.50 -5.52 5.16
N VAL A 12 19.07 -6.51 5.97
CA VAL A 12 18.18 -6.23 7.12
C VAL A 12 18.90 -5.38 8.16
N ALA A 13 20.16 -5.71 8.48
CA ALA A 13 20.96 -4.93 9.42
C ALA A 13 21.20 -3.49 8.93
N SER A 14 21.44 -3.30 7.62
CA SER A 14 21.61 -1.95 7.06
C SER A 14 20.32 -1.14 7.09
N LEU A 15 19.16 -1.74 6.81
CA LEU A 15 17.85 -1.07 6.96
C LEU A 15 17.57 -0.65 8.41
N ILE A 16 17.92 -1.48 9.39
CA ILE A 16 17.74 -1.17 10.83
C ILE A 16 18.69 -0.04 11.27
N ALA A 17 19.91 -0.02 10.73
CA ALA A 17 20.90 1.02 11.05
C ALA A 17 20.65 2.34 10.32
N ALA A 18 19.89 2.33 9.23
CA ALA A 18 19.59 3.49 8.40
C ALA A 18 19.13 4.74 9.20
N PRO A 19 18.16 4.68 10.14
CA PRO A 19 17.67 5.87 10.87
C PRO A 19 18.72 6.57 11.73
N LEU A 20 19.84 5.93 12.04
CA LEU A 20 20.89 6.49 12.89
C LEU A 20 21.85 7.43 12.14
N GLY A 21 21.85 7.42 10.80
CA GLY A 21 22.87 8.13 10.02
C GLY A 21 22.38 8.80 8.72
N LEU A 22 21.14 8.58 8.29
CA LEU A 22 20.64 9.17 7.03
C LEU A 22 19.91 10.51 7.26
N PRO A 23 20.09 11.49 6.36
CA PRO A 23 19.30 12.72 6.37
C PRO A 23 17.82 12.43 6.02
N ALA A 24 16.92 13.29 6.50
CA ALA A 24 15.46 13.11 6.34
C ALA A 24 15.03 12.87 4.88
N PHE A 25 15.65 13.57 3.91
CA PHE A 25 15.36 13.37 2.50
C PHE A 25 15.71 11.95 2.03
N ALA A 26 16.92 11.47 2.35
CA ALA A 26 17.34 10.12 1.97
C ALA A 26 16.47 9.04 2.64
N MET A 27 15.94 9.32 3.85
CA MET A 27 14.98 8.47 4.53
C MET A 27 13.64 8.35 3.81
N THR A 28 13.09 9.47 3.33
CA THR A 28 11.87 9.47 2.52
C THR A 28 12.05 8.65 1.25
N LEU A 29 13.16 8.88 0.54
CA LEU A 29 13.49 8.16 -0.69
C LEU A 29 13.69 6.67 -0.46
N LEU A 30 14.37 6.29 0.63
CA LEU A 30 14.54 4.88 1.01
C LEU A 30 13.19 4.21 1.29
N THR A 31 12.31 4.90 2.02
CA THR A 31 10.97 4.39 2.36
C THR A 31 10.14 4.20 1.10
N GLU A 32 10.16 5.18 0.19
CA GLU A 32 9.44 5.10 -1.09
C GLU A 32 9.96 3.95 -1.97
N LEU A 33 11.29 3.77 -2.04
CA LEU A 33 11.90 2.64 -2.76
C LEU A 33 11.45 1.30 -2.20
N VAL A 34 11.43 1.14 -0.88
CA VAL A 34 10.98 -0.11 -0.23
C VAL A 34 9.48 -0.35 -0.48
N ILE A 35 8.64 0.69 -0.40
CA ILE A 35 7.21 0.59 -0.68
C ILE A 35 6.98 0.16 -2.14
N LEU A 36 7.63 0.82 -3.10
CA LEU A 36 7.48 0.50 -4.53
C LEU A 36 8.06 -0.87 -4.88
N GLY A 37 9.19 -1.26 -4.26
CA GLY A 37 9.77 -2.59 -4.43
C GLY A 37 8.88 -3.69 -3.87
N LEU A 38 8.28 -3.48 -2.69
CA LEU A 38 7.32 -4.41 -2.11
C LEU A 38 6.05 -4.51 -2.95
N PHE A 39 5.57 -3.39 -3.49
CA PHE A 39 4.44 -3.36 -4.41
C PHE A 39 4.74 -4.17 -5.68
N ALA A 40 5.91 -3.97 -6.30
CA ALA A 40 6.33 -4.72 -7.48
C ALA A 40 6.45 -6.22 -7.21
N MET A 41 7.04 -6.61 -6.07
CA MET A 41 7.12 -8.03 -5.66
C MET A 41 5.73 -8.63 -5.42
N SER A 42 4.81 -7.89 -4.79
CA SER A 42 3.43 -8.35 -4.59
C SER A 42 2.72 -8.57 -5.93
N LEU A 43 2.93 -7.67 -6.90
CA LEU A 43 2.36 -7.81 -8.25
C LEU A 43 2.97 -8.99 -9.01
N ASP A 44 4.28 -9.21 -8.92
CA ASP A 44 4.95 -10.37 -9.52
C ASP A 44 4.41 -11.69 -8.94
N LEU A 45 4.20 -11.74 -7.62
CA LEU A 45 3.59 -12.90 -6.97
C LEU A 45 2.15 -13.15 -7.46
N MET A 46 1.33 -12.10 -7.52
CA MET A 46 -0.05 -12.23 -7.98
C MET A 46 -0.14 -12.62 -9.45
N VAL A 47 0.51 -11.86 -10.33
CA VAL A 47 0.40 -12.03 -11.79
C VAL A 47 1.28 -13.18 -12.30
N GLY A 48 2.52 -13.24 -11.82
CA GLY A 48 3.53 -14.20 -12.28
C GLY A 48 3.29 -15.61 -11.76
N TYR A 49 2.98 -15.77 -10.46
CA TYR A 49 2.81 -17.10 -9.85
C TYR A 49 1.35 -17.53 -9.77
N THR A 50 0.47 -16.71 -9.18
CA THR A 50 -0.91 -17.14 -8.93
C THR A 50 -1.84 -16.97 -10.13
N ARG A 51 -1.49 -16.11 -11.09
CA ARG A 51 -2.32 -15.70 -12.23
C ARG A 51 -3.69 -15.16 -11.83
N LEU A 52 -3.85 -14.68 -10.59
CA LEU A 52 -5.08 -14.09 -10.08
C LEU A 52 -4.96 -12.57 -10.13
N VAL A 53 -5.67 -11.96 -11.08
CA VAL A 53 -5.72 -10.50 -11.24
C VAL A 53 -7.00 -9.97 -10.60
N SER A 54 -7.09 -10.03 -9.26
CA SER A 54 -8.21 -9.44 -8.52
C SER A 54 -7.71 -8.40 -7.52
N PHE A 55 -7.96 -7.12 -7.82
CA PHE A 55 -7.59 -5.98 -6.98
C PHE A 55 -8.78 -5.35 -6.24
N GLY A 56 -9.99 -5.91 -6.35
CA GLY A 56 -11.21 -5.24 -5.87
C GLY A 56 -11.16 -4.84 -4.39
N HIS A 57 -10.77 -5.75 -3.51
CA HIS A 57 -10.62 -5.45 -2.08
C HIS A 57 -9.43 -4.54 -1.79
N VAL A 58 -8.29 -4.79 -2.44
CA VAL A 58 -7.04 -4.02 -2.22
C VAL A 58 -7.21 -2.55 -2.64
N ALA A 59 -7.93 -2.30 -3.73
CA ALA A 59 -8.25 -0.95 -4.20
C ALA A 59 -9.09 -0.18 -3.17
N ALA A 60 -10.10 -0.83 -2.57
CA ALA A 60 -10.90 -0.22 -1.51
C ALA A 60 -10.07 0.10 -0.26
N TYR A 61 -9.21 -0.83 0.18
CA TYR A 61 -8.31 -0.59 1.31
C TYR A 61 -7.32 0.56 1.06
N GLY A 62 -6.72 0.61 -0.14
CA GLY A 62 -5.80 1.69 -0.51
C GLY A 62 -6.47 3.05 -0.56
N PHE A 63 -7.67 3.13 -1.15
CA PHE A 63 -8.44 4.36 -1.21
C PHE A 63 -8.88 4.83 0.19
N GLY A 64 -9.30 3.92 1.07
CA GLY A 64 -9.63 4.24 2.45
C GLY A 64 -8.44 4.73 3.27
N ALA A 65 -7.28 4.12 3.11
CA ALA A 65 -6.04 4.57 3.75
C ALA A 65 -5.66 5.98 3.29
N TYR A 66 -5.71 6.25 1.97
CA TYR A 66 -5.43 7.58 1.41
C TYR A 66 -6.42 8.63 1.91
N ALA A 67 -7.73 8.34 1.86
CA ALA A 67 -8.78 9.25 2.34
C ALA A 67 -8.60 9.57 3.83
N SER A 68 -8.27 8.57 4.66
CA SER A 68 -8.01 8.76 6.08
C SER A 68 -6.78 9.63 6.35
N GLY A 69 -5.67 9.38 5.64
CA GLY A 69 -4.46 10.19 5.74
C GLY A 69 -4.70 11.63 5.30
N TYR A 70 -5.39 11.82 4.18
CA TYR A 70 -5.75 13.16 3.69
C TYR A 70 -6.58 13.94 4.71
N LEU A 71 -7.58 13.31 5.32
CA LEU A 71 -8.41 13.97 6.34
C LEU A 71 -7.62 14.28 7.62
N LEU A 72 -6.72 13.39 8.05
CA LEU A 72 -5.85 13.63 9.20
C LEU A 72 -4.91 14.82 8.97
N LEU A 73 -4.39 14.98 7.75
CA LEU A 73 -3.44 16.05 7.43
C LEU A 73 -4.14 17.40 7.22
N ASN A 74 -5.37 17.41 6.70
CA ASN A 74 -6.06 18.64 6.31
C ASN A 74 -7.17 19.05 7.28
N THR A 75 -7.52 18.22 8.27
CA THR A 75 -8.62 18.53 9.18
C THR A 75 -8.35 18.08 10.60
N SER A 76 -8.68 18.92 11.58
CA SER A 76 -8.53 18.64 13.01
C SER A 76 -9.68 17.81 13.60
N ILE A 77 -10.29 16.93 12.80
CA ILE A 77 -11.44 16.12 13.21
C ILE A 77 -10.95 14.97 14.11
N PRO A 78 -11.68 14.60 15.17
CA PRO A 78 -11.36 13.43 15.99
C PRO A 78 -11.32 12.12 15.17
N LEU A 79 -10.35 11.26 15.48
CA LEU A 79 -10.10 9.97 14.81
C LEU A 79 -11.35 9.14 14.44
N PRO A 80 -12.33 8.91 15.34
CA PRO A 80 -13.50 8.08 14.99
C PRO A 80 -14.32 8.67 13.83
N PHE A 81 -14.42 9.99 13.75
CA PHE A 81 -15.13 10.67 12.66
C PHE A 81 -14.34 10.61 11.36
N VAL A 82 -13.00 10.66 11.42
CA VAL A 82 -12.17 10.50 10.22
C VAL A 82 -12.33 9.09 9.63
N VAL A 83 -12.31 8.06 10.48
CA VAL A 83 -12.53 6.67 10.03
C VAL A 83 -13.90 6.53 9.38
N LEU A 84 -14.94 7.11 9.98
CA LEU A 84 -16.30 7.09 9.42
C LEU A 84 -16.36 7.80 8.06
N LEU A 85 -15.78 9.00 7.95
CA LEU A 85 -15.79 9.76 6.69
C LEU A 85 -14.98 9.07 5.59
N ALA A 86 -13.81 8.51 5.94
CA ALA A 86 -12.99 7.73 5.02
C ALA A 86 -13.72 6.45 4.56
N ALA A 87 -14.47 5.78 5.45
CA ALA A 87 -15.30 4.65 5.09
C ALA A 87 -16.44 5.06 4.14
N LEU A 88 -17.10 6.20 4.38
CA LEU A 88 -18.13 6.73 3.47
C LEU A 88 -17.55 7.06 2.09
N MET A 89 -16.41 7.74 2.03
CA MET A 89 -15.74 8.04 0.75
C MET A 89 -15.32 6.77 0.01
N THR A 90 -14.83 5.77 0.74
CA THR A 90 -14.46 4.48 0.14
C THR A 90 -15.69 3.74 -0.37
N GLY A 91 -16.79 3.78 0.39
CA GLY A 91 -18.08 3.21 -0.01
C GLY A 91 -18.61 3.83 -1.29
N THR A 92 -18.57 5.17 -1.44
CA THR A 92 -19.00 5.83 -2.68
C THR A 92 -18.12 5.47 -3.87
N GLY A 93 -16.80 5.38 -3.67
CA GLY A 93 -15.87 4.89 -4.70
C GLY A 93 -16.15 3.43 -5.10
N ALA A 94 -16.47 2.57 -4.13
CA ALA A 94 -16.79 1.18 -4.36
C ALA A 94 -18.10 0.98 -5.15
N ILE A 95 -19.08 1.88 -5.02
CA ILE A 95 -20.30 1.85 -5.85
C ILE A 95 -19.95 1.99 -7.33
N GLY A 96 -19.04 2.91 -7.69
CA GLY A 96 -18.60 3.09 -9.07
C GLY A 96 -17.88 1.85 -9.62
N VAL A 97 -17.01 1.24 -8.81
CA VAL A 97 -16.34 -0.01 -9.17
C VAL A 97 -17.36 -1.14 -9.34
N GLY A 98 -18.29 -1.29 -8.40
CA GLY A 98 -19.36 -2.29 -8.44
C GLY A 98 -20.24 -2.13 -9.67
N TRP A 99 -20.59 -0.89 -10.05
CA TRP A 99 -21.32 -0.59 -11.28
C TRP A 99 -20.58 -1.10 -12.52
N VAL A 100 -19.29 -0.82 -12.65
CA VAL A 100 -18.47 -1.34 -13.76
C VAL A 100 -18.42 -2.87 -13.75
N CYS A 101 -18.31 -3.49 -12.57
CA CYS A 101 -18.38 -4.95 -12.44
C CYS A 101 -19.73 -5.52 -12.88
N THR A 102 -20.85 -4.85 -12.62
CA THR A 102 -22.17 -5.30 -13.11
C THR A 102 -22.33 -5.18 -14.62
N LEU A 103 -21.56 -4.30 -15.27
CA LEU A 103 -21.52 -4.16 -16.72
C LEU A 103 -20.59 -5.18 -17.40
N ALA A 104 -19.73 -5.86 -16.63
CA ALA A 104 -18.84 -6.87 -17.17
C ALA A 104 -19.62 -8.14 -17.52
N THR A 105 -20.02 -8.28 -18.78
CA THR A 105 -20.50 -9.54 -19.35
C THR A 105 -19.30 -10.40 -19.78
N GLY A 106 -18.68 -11.06 -18.80
CA GLY A 106 -17.58 -12.00 -19.03
C GLY A 106 -17.82 -13.32 -18.29
N VAL A 107 -18.33 -14.31 -19.04
CA VAL A 107 -18.60 -15.74 -18.75
C VAL A 107 -19.06 -16.15 -17.34
#